data_AF-A0A2Z5PF04-F1
#
_entry.id   AF-A0A2Z5PF04-F1
#
_cell.length_a   1.000
_cell.length_b   1.000
_cell.length_c   1.000
_cell.angle_alpha   90.00
_cell.angle_beta   90.00
_cell.angle_gamma   90.00
#
_symmetry.space_group_name_H-M   'P 1'
#
loop_
_entity.id
_entity.type
_entity.pdbx_description
1 polymer ?
#
loop_
_entity_poly.entity_id
_entity_poly.type
_entity_poly.pdbx_seq_one_letter_code
_entity_poly.pdbx_strand_id
1 'polypeptide(L)'
;MFDLNGTLAVDGLVSEKIKDLLKELGKTYKLVVLTADTYGTLEKEFKGLPIAVDRIKNEIEKVNAAEKYSPYIGIGNGNNDCLMLEKSELGILIIGEEGASTNALLKSDIVINNIKDAINLLLNEKRLIATLRK
;
A
#
# COMPACT_ATOMS: atom_id res chain seq x y z
N MET A 1 1.47 -5.04 -1.61
CA MET A 1 1.52 -4.88 -0.15
C MET A 1 1.13 -3.46 0.16
N PHE A 2 0.17 -3.27 1.06
CA PHE A 2 -0.29 -1.95 1.47
C PHE A 2 -0.01 -1.72 2.96
N ASP A 3 0.44 -0.52 3.30
CA ASP A 3 0.17 0.02 4.62
C ASP A 3 -1.31 0.46 4.74
N LEU A 4 -1.79 0.65 5.97
CA LEU A 4 -3.16 1.08 6.24
C LEU A 4 -3.28 2.61 6.36
N ASN A 5 -2.74 3.20 7.42
CA ASN A 5 -2.97 4.62 7.74
C ASN A 5 -2.02 5.52 6.95
N GLY A 6 -2.47 6.68 6.50
CA GLY A 6 -1.75 7.50 5.53
C GLY A 6 -1.67 6.90 4.12
N THR A 7 -2.19 5.68 3.91
CA THR A 7 -2.14 4.95 2.64
C THR A 7 -3.53 4.56 2.14
N LEU A 8 -4.13 3.47 2.66
CA LEU A 8 -5.48 3.02 2.30
C LEU A 8 -6.57 3.75 3.07
N ALA A 9 -6.25 4.17 4.29
CA ALA A 9 -7.15 4.79 5.24
C ALA A 9 -6.60 6.14 5.72
N VAL A 10 -7.52 7.02 6.10
CA VAL A 10 -7.25 8.20 6.93
C VAL A 10 -7.98 7.96 8.24
N ASP A 11 -7.27 8.09 9.37
CA ASP A 11 -7.80 7.80 10.71
C ASP A 11 -8.46 6.40 10.83
N GLY A 12 -7.89 5.39 10.14
CA GLY A 12 -8.38 4.01 10.18
C GLY A 12 -9.66 3.73 9.38
N LEU A 13 -10.16 4.70 8.60
CA LEU A 13 -11.35 4.57 7.76
C LEU A 13 -10.99 4.46 6.27
N VAL A 14 -11.50 3.42 5.61
CA VAL A 14 -11.32 3.22 4.17
C VAL A 14 -12.60 3.63 3.44
N SER A 15 -12.50 4.56 2.49
CA SER A 15 -13.67 5.01 1.73
C SER A 15 -14.25 3.88 0.85
N GLU A 16 -15.57 3.86 0.64
CA GLU A 16 -16.23 2.86 -0.21
C GLU A 16 -15.67 2.83 -1.65
N LYS A 17 -15.31 4.00 -2.19
CA LYS A 17 -14.67 4.10 -3.52
C LYS A 17 -13.33 3.36 -3.58
N ILE A 18 -12.54 3.42 -2.50
CA ILE A 18 -11.28 2.67 -2.41
C ILE A 18 -11.58 1.16 -2.32
N LYS A 19 -12.58 0.76 -1.53
CA LYS A 19 -12.99 -0.65 -1.42
C LYS A 19 -13.40 -1.23 -2.76
N ASP A 20 -14.15 -0.49 -3.58
CA ASP A 20 -14.52 -0.94 -4.93
C ASP A 20 -13.32 -1.08 -5.86
N LEU A 21 -12.38 -0.12 -5.83
CA LEU A 21 -11.12 -0.22 -6.56
C LEU A 21 -10.28 -1.42 -6.13
N LEU A 22 -10.24 -1.73 -4.83
CA LEU A 22 -9.54 -2.89 -4.30
C LEU A 22 -10.21 -4.21 -4.73
N LYS A 23 -11.55 -4.28 -4.83
CA LYS A 23 -12.23 -5.46 -5.39
C LYS A 23 -11.82 -5.69 -6.84
N GLU A 24 -11.74 -4.62 -7.63
CA GLU A 24 -11.31 -4.72 -9.03
C GLU A 24 -9.84 -5.15 -9.13
N LEU A 25 -8.96 -4.49 -8.38
CA LEU A 25 -7.53 -4.80 -8.35
C LEU A 25 -7.27 -6.24 -7.87
N GLY A 26 -8.08 -6.73 -6.92
CA GLY A 26 -8.01 -8.10 -6.39
C GLY A 26 -8.31 -9.19 -7.41
N LYS A 27 -8.84 -8.87 -8.60
CA LYS A 27 -9.05 -9.83 -9.68
C LYS A 27 -7.74 -10.22 -10.38
N THR A 28 -6.74 -9.34 -10.35
CA THR A 28 -5.43 -9.55 -10.98
C THR A 28 -4.29 -9.67 -9.97
N TYR A 29 -4.40 -9.02 -8.82
CA TYR A 29 -3.36 -9.02 -7.79
C TYR A 29 -3.82 -9.69 -6.49
N LYS A 30 -2.90 -10.40 -5.84
CA LYS A 30 -3.07 -10.76 -4.43
C LYS A 30 -2.83 -9.52 -3.57
N LEU A 31 -3.88 -9.06 -2.90
CA LEU A 31 -3.83 -7.88 -2.04
C LEU A 31 -3.53 -8.31 -0.61
N VAL A 32 -2.56 -7.65 0.01
CA VAL A 32 -2.17 -7.88 1.41
C VAL A 32 -1.98 -6.53 2.09
N VAL A 33 -2.60 -6.36 3.25
CA VAL A 33 -2.41 -5.21 4.15
C VAL A 33 -1.53 -5.64 5.31
N LEU A 34 -0.45 -4.88 5.54
CA LEU A 34 0.47 -5.06 6.66
C LEU A 34 0.27 -3.91 7.65
N THR A 35 -0.30 -4.19 8.82
CA THR A 35 -0.61 -3.12 9.79
C THR A 35 -0.57 -3.62 11.24
N ALA A 36 -0.37 -2.69 12.18
CA ALA A 36 -0.47 -2.95 13.60
C ALA A 36 -1.92 -2.98 14.14
N ASP A 37 -2.92 -2.64 13.31
CA ASP A 37 -4.33 -2.51 13.72
C ASP A 37 -4.57 -1.57 14.90
N THR A 38 -3.89 -0.42 14.94
CA THR A 38 -3.93 0.48 16.09
C THR A 38 -5.35 0.91 16.49
N TYR A 39 -6.26 1.01 15.52
CA TYR A 39 -7.65 1.41 15.72
C TYR A 39 -8.63 0.23 15.87
N GLY A 40 -8.20 -1.01 15.68
CA GLY A 40 -9.07 -2.20 15.76
C GLY A 40 -10.14 -2.27 14.67
N THR A 41 -9.97 -1.55 13.56
CA THR A 41 -10.99 -1.42 12.50
C THR A 41 -10.83 -2.44 11.38
N LEU A 42 -9.72 -3.18 11.35
CA LEU A 42 -9.34 -4.09 10.25
C LEU A 42 -10.47 -5.04 9.81
N GLU A 43 -11.01 -5.81 10.74
CA GLU A 43 -12.00 -6.84 10.40
C GLU A 43 -13.28 -6.24 9.81
N LYS A 44 -13.67 -5.05 10.26
CA LYS A 44 -14.86 -4.36 9.78
C LYS A 44 -14.62 -3.76 8.40
N GLU A 45 -13.50 -3.06 8.21
CA GLU A 45 -13.21 -2.32 6.97
C GLU A 45 -12.90 -3.24 5.79
N PHE A 46 -12.29 -4.40 6.04
CA PHE A 46 -11.91 -5.35 5.00
C PHE A 46 -12.85 -6.56 4.87
N LYS A 47 -13.97 -6.57 5.60
CA LYS A 47 -14.95 -7.66 5.52
C LYS A 47 -15.49 -7.83 4.10
N GLY A 48 -15.33 -9.03 3.54
CA GLY A 48 -15.82 -9.36 2.20
C GLY A 48 -15.00 -8.77 1.05
N LEU A 49 -13.84 -8.17 1.34
CA LEU A 49 -12.87 -7.77 0.32
C LEU A 49 -11.86 -8.89 0.08
N PRO A 50 -11.32 -9.04 -1.15
CA PRO A 50 -10.31 -10.04 -1.49
C PRO A 50 -8.91 -9.61 -0.98
N ILE A 51 -8.80 -9.33 0.32
CA ILE A 51 -7.60 -8.77 0.96
C ILE A 51 -7.18 -9.68 2.11
N ALA A 52 -5.93 -10.13 2.08
CA ALA A 52 -5.30 -10.74 3.24
C ALA A 52 -4.79 -9.66 4.19
N VAL A 53 -4.83 -9.94 5.49
CA VAL A 53 -4.40 -9.00 6.52
C VAL A 53 -3.38 -9.71 7.40
N ASP A 54 -2.16 -9.17 7.43
CA ASP A 54 -1.11 -9.64 8.34
C ASP A 54 -0.87 -8.57 9.41
N ARG A 55 -1.15 -8.95 10.66
CA ARG A 55 -0.90 -8.09 11.83
C ARG A 55 0.58 -8.10 12.16
N ILE A 56 1.19 -6.92 12.22
CA ILE A 56 2.63 -6.73 12.48
C ILE A 56 2.85 -5.76 13.64
N LYS A 57 3.94 -5.91 14.39
CA LYS A 57 4.20 -5.06 15.57
C LYS A 57 5.29 -4.01 15.34
N ASN A 58 6.17 -4.23 14.37
CA ASN A 58 7.30 -3.37 14.09
C ASN A 58 7.71 -3.46 12.60
N GLU A 59 8.63 -2.58 12.20
CA GLU A 59 9.11 -2.50 10.81
C GLU A 59 9.82 -3.78 10.34
N ILE A 60 10.57 -4.46 11.22
CA ILE A 60 11.27 -5.70 10.86
C ILE A 60 10.25 -6.82 10.55
N GLU A 61 9.22 -6.95 11.38
CA GLU A 61 8.11 -7.88 11.12
C GLU A 61 7.37 -7.53 9.83
N LYS A 62 7.21 -6.23 9.51
CA LYS A 62 6.61 -5.78 8.25
C LYS A 62 7.38 -6.31 7.05
N VAL A 63 8.69 -6.11 7.04
CA VAL A 63 9.55 -6.55 5.95
C VAL A 63 9.54 -8.07 5.83
N ASN A 64 9.70 -8.78 6.95
CA ASN A 64 9.68 -10.25 6.95
C ASN A 64 8.32 -10.81 6.50
N ALA A 65 7.22 -10.12 6.79
CA ALA A 65 5.90 -10.47 6.27
C ALA A 65 5.81 -10.21 4.77
N ALA A 66 6.25 -9.04 4.29
CA ALA A 66 6.25 -8.68 2.89
C ALA A 66 7.09 -9.65 2.03
N GLU A 67 8.27 -10.05 2.52
CA GLU A 67 9.17 -10.98 1.81
C GLU A 67 8.55 -12.35 1.55
N LYS A 68 7.60 -12.82 2.39
CA LYS A 68 6.84 -14.06 2.13
C LYS A 68 5.99 -14.00 0.86
N TYR A 69 5.72 -12.78 0.37
CA TYR A 69 4.94 -12.52 -0.83
C TYR A 69 5.80 -12.02 -2.00
N SER A 70 7.13 -12.06 -1.90
CA SER A 70 8.01 -11.64 -3.00
C SER A 70 7.81 -12.50 -4.26
N PRO A 71 7.82 -11.89 -5.47
CA PRO A 71 7.95 -10.45 -5.73
C PRO A 71 6.67 -9.67 -5.37
N TYR A 72 6.81 -8.44 -4.89
CA TYR A 72 5.72 -7.59 -4.46
C TYR A 72 5.88 -6.11 -4.85
N ILE A 73 4.74 -5.45 -5.02
CA ILE A 73 4.64 -3.98 -5.11
C ILE A 73 4.41 -3.45 -3.68
N GLY A 74 5.26 -2.54 -3.21
CA GLY A 74 5.12 -1.87 -1.91
C GLY A 74 4.36 -0.57 -2.06
N ILE A 75 3.32 -0.35 -1.24
CA ILE A 75 2.55 0.91 -1.23
C ILE A 75 2.44 1.40 0.20
N GLY A 76 2.96 2.59 0.47
CA GLY A 76 3.06 3.14 1.82
C GLY A 76 3.26 4.65 1.83
N ASN A 77 3.47 5.18 3.03
CA ASN A 77 3.53 6.62 3.29
C ASN A 77 4.59 6.97 4.36
N GLY A 78 4.72 6.12 5.37
CA GLY A 78 5.39 6.45 6.62
C GLY A 78 6.84 5.95 6.70
N ASN A 79 7.54 6.37 7.76
CA ASN A 79 8.89 5.89 8.06
C ASN A 79 8.95 4.36 8.22
N ASN A 80 7.92 3.77 8.81
CA ASN A 80 7.78 2.33 9.00
C ASN A 80 7.57 1.54 7.69
N ASP A 81 7.44 2.22 6.55
CA ASP A 81 7.32 1.62 5.23
C ASP A 81 8.64 1.62 4.45
N CYS A 82 9.66 2.36 4.91
CA CYS A 82 10.90 2.60 4.14
C CYS A 82 11.53 1.31 3.65
N LEU A 83 11.74 0.34 4.53
CA LEU A 83 12.35 -0.94 4.16
C LEU A 83 11.44 -1.81 3.26
N MET A 84 10.12 -1.74 3.43
CA MET A 84 9.17 -2.44 2.57
C MET A 84 9.17 -1.85 1.16
N LEU A 85 9.21 -0.52 1.04
CA LEU A 85 9.30 0.17 -0.25
C LEU A 85 10.64 -0.12 -0.94
N GLU A 86 11.75 0.00 -0.20
CA GLU A 86 13.10 -0.20 -0.74
C GLU A 86 13.35 -1.63 -1.26
N LYS A 87 12.74 -2.63 -0.63
CA LYS A 87 12.90 -4.05 -1.03
C LYS A 87 11.89 -4.52 -2.08
N SER A 88 10.89 -3.71 -2.41
CA SER A 88 9.88 -4.08 -3.40
C SER A 88 10.43 -3.97 -4.83
N GLU A 89 9.90 -4.75 -5.76
CA GLU A 89 10.21 -4.60 -7.18
C GLU A 89 9.63 -3.30 -7.77
N LEU A 90 8.66 -2.72 -7.06
CA LEU A 90 8.08 -1.41 -7.33
C LEU A 90 7.55 -0.80 -6.03
N GLY A 91 8.21 0.27 -5.57
CA GLY A 91 7.82 1.05 -4.40
C GLY A 91 7.01 2.29 -4.80
N ILE A 92 5.77 2.39 -4.34
CA ILE A 92 4.89 3.54 -4.57
C ILE A 92 4.67 4.26 -3.24
N LEU A 93 5.14 5.51 -3.15
CA LEU A 93 4.83 6.40 -2.05
C LEU A 93 3.50 7.12 -2.31
N ILE A 94 2.61 7.11 -1.33
CA ILE A 94 1.44 7.98 -1.29
C ILE A 94 1.79 9.24 -0.50
N ILE A 95 1.55 10.42 -1.05
CA ILE A 95 1.52 11.69 -0.30
C ILE A 95 0.05 12.02 -0.05
N GLY A 96 -0.49 11.50 1.06
CA GLY A 96 -1.89 11.66 1.42
C GLY A 96 -2.16 12.93 2.25
N GLU A 97 -3.32 12.96 2.90
CA GLU A 97 -3.72 14.07 3.79
C GLU A 97 -2.81 14.17 5.03
N GLU A 98 -2.17 13.07 5.43
CA GLU A 98 -1.22 12.98 6.55
C GLU A 98 0.21 13.42 6.16
N GLY A 99 0.43 13.88 4.93
CA GLY A 99 1.77 14.13 4.38
C GLY A 99 2.42 12.84 3.92
N ALA A 100 3.76 12.75 3.91
CA ALA A 100 4.53 11.52 3.73
C ALA A 100 5.93 11.70 4.32
N SER A 101 6.57 10.60 4.73
CA SER A 101 7.94 10.67 5.21
C SER A 101 8.92 10.99 4.09
N THR A 102 9.84 11.93 4.32
CA THR A 102 10.97 12.20 3.43
C THR A 102 11.87 10.97 3.25
N ASN A 103 12.02 10.12 4.28
CA ASN A 103 12.81 8.90 4.13
C ASN A 103 12.10 7.92 3.19
N ALA A 104 10.79 7.74 3.34
CA ALA A 104 10.02 6.86 2.47
C ALA A 104 10.01 7.37 1.02
N LEU A 105 9.94 8.70 0.84
CA LEU A 105 10.06 9.36 -0.46
C LEU A 105 11.36 8.98 -1.18
N LEU A 106 12.49 9.06 -0.49
CA LEU A 106 13.79 8.74 -1.05
C LEU A 106 14.01 7.23 -1.31
N LYS A 107 13.12 6.38 -0.80
CA LYS A 107 13.16 4.91 -0.92
C LYS A 107 12.07 4.35 -1.84
N SER A 108 11.38 5.22 -2.59
CA SER A 108 10.29 4.86 -3.50
C SER A 108 10.68 5.09 -4.96
N ASP A 109 10.04 4.35 -5.88
CA ASP A 109 10.23 4.51 -7.33
C ASP A 109 9.23 5.52 -7.93
N ILE A 110 8.01 5.57 -7.41
CA ILE A 110 6.94 6.46 -7.87
C ILE A 110 6.30 7.16 -6.68
N VAL A 111 5.98 8.44 -6.86
CA VAL A 111 5.27 9.27 -5.89
C VAL A 111 3.91 9.64 -6.44
N ILE A 112 2.85 9.39 -5.67
CA ILE A 112 1.45 9.64 -6.04
C ILE A 112 0.74 10.40 -4.92
N ASN A 113 -0.13 11.36 -5.26
CA ASN A 113 -0.80 12.21 -4.27
C ASN A 113 -2.07 11.58 -3.65
N ASN A 114 -2.55 10.45 -4.17
CA ASN A 114 -3.63 9.70 -3.52
C ASN A 114 -3.64 8.23 -3.92
N ILE A 115 -4.18 7.41 -3.03
CA ILE A 115 -4.26 5.96 -3.20
C ILE A 115 -5.17 5.50 -4.34
N LYS A 116 -6.23 6.24 -4.68
CA LYS A 116 -7.11 5.89 -5.81
C LYS A 116 -6.34 5.93 -7.13
N ASP A 117 -5.47 6.93 -7.30
CA ASP A 117 -4.64 7.08 -8.49
C ASP A 117 -3.54 6.01 -8.54
N ALA A 118 -2.97 5.64 -7.39
CA ALA A 118 -2.04 4.50 -7.32
C ALA A 118 -2.71 3.18 -7.71
N ILE A 119 -3.93 2.90 -7.24
CA ILE A 119 -4.68 1.71 -7.67
C ILE A 119 -5.02 1.77 -9.16
N ASN A 120 -5.47 2.92 -9.67
CA ASN A 120 -5.75 3.11 -11.10
C ASN A 120 -4.49 3.01 -11.97
N LEU A 121 -3.31 3.34 -11.43
CA LEU A 121 -2.03 3.16 -12.10
C LEU A 121 -1.73 1.67 -12.30
N LEU A 122 -2.01 0.84 -11.28
CA LEU A 122 -1.86 -0.62 -11.37
C LEU A 122 -2.91 -1.28 -12.26
N LEU A 123 -4.15 -0.77 -12.27
CA LEU A 123 -5.19 -1.22 -13.20
C LEU A 123 -4.90 -0.83 -14.66
N ASN A 124 -3.95 0.09 -14.90
CA ASN A 124 -3.56 0.54 -16.23
C ASN A 124 -2.04 0.61 -16.37
N GLU A 125 -1.42 -0.58 -16.50
CA GLU A 125 0.04 -0.77 -16.56
C GLU A 125 0.74 0.09 -17.63
N LYS A 126 0.06 0.52 -18.71
CA LYS A 126 0.64 1.43 -19.71
C LYS A 126 1.07 2.77 -19.10
N ARG A 127 0.34 3.26 -18.09
CA ARG A 127 0.70 4.48 -17.36
C ARG A 127 1.95 4.27 -16.51
N LEU A 128 2.09 3.09 -15.91
CA LEU A 128 3.29 2.71 -15.15
C LEU A 128 4.54 2.75 -16.05
N ILE A 129 4.45 2.12 -17.23
CA ILE A 129 5.54 2.11 -18.22
C ILE A 129 5.90 3.53 -18.65
N ALA A 130 4.91 4.39 -18.89
CA ALA A 130 5.16 5.77 -19.30
C ALA A 130 5.95 6.58 -18.26
N THR A 131 5.72 6.31 -16.97
CA THR A 131 6.41 6.96 -15.84
C THR A 131 7.82 6.42 -15.62
N LEU A 132 8.04 5.10 -15.73
CA LEU A 132 9.30 4.44 -15.34
C LEU A 132 10.27 4.15 -16.48
N ARG A 133 9.84 4.26 -17.75
CA ARG A 133 10.74 4.02 -18.89
C ARG A 133 11.93 4.99 -18.88
N LYS A 134 13.10 4.49 -19.30
CA LYS A 134 14.31 5.27 -19.52
C LYS A 134 14.40 5.75 -20.97
#